data_AF-A0A534IGX7-F1
#
_entry.id   AF-A0A534IGX7-F1
#
_cell.length_a   1.000
_cell.length_b   1.000
_cell.length_c   1.000
_cell.angle_alpha   90.00
_cell.angle_beta   90.00
_cell.angle_gamma   90.00
#
_symmetry.space_group_name_H-M   'P 1'
#
loop_
_entity.id
_entity.type
_entity.pdbx_description
1 polymer ?
#
loop_
_entity_poly.entity_id
_entity_poly.type
_entity_poly.pdbx_seq_one_letter_code
_entity_poly.pdbx_strand_id
1 'polypeptide(L)' 'MSESAKINQKIKHLTGIEGEYRTIIKRAQEDIRRDPDRRKKYERVVKKYEGKISKILPKVRRLRELRARRA' A
#
# COMPACT_ATOMS: atom_id res chain seq x y z
N MET A 1 -5.54 -10.49 -24.15
CA MET A 1 -5.54 -9.25 -23.32
C MET A 1 -4.52 -8.27 -23.87
N SER A 2 -4.92 -7.02 -24.14
CA SER A 2 -4.00 -5.96 -24.56
C SER A 2 -3.02 -5.59 -23.44
N GLU A 3 -1.84 -5.08 -23.80
CA GLU A 3 -0.85 -4.64 -22.80
C GLU A 3 -1.41 -3.52 -21.90
N SER A 4 -2.23 -2.62 -22.44
CA SER A 4 -2.90 -1.57 -21.66
C SER A 4 -3.87 -2.14 -20.62
N ALA A 5 -4.58 -3.23 -20.95
CA ALA A 5 -5.43 -3.94 -19.98
C ALA A 5 -4.58 -4.57 -18.86
N LYS A 6 -3.41 -5.16 -19.19
CA LYS A 6 -2.48 -5.72 -18.20
C LYS A 6 -1.93 -4.63 -17.25
N ILE A 7 -1.56 -3.46 -17.77
CA ILE A 7 -1.09 -2.33 -16.98
C ILE A 7 -2.19 -1.83 -16.02
N ASN A 8 -3.41 -1.65 -16.52
CA ASN A 8 -4.54 -1.22 -15.69
C ASN A 8 -4.88 -2.23 -14.58
N GLN A 9 -4.91 -3.53 -14.91
CA GLN A 9 -5.12 -4.57 -13.92
C GLN A 9 -4.05 -4.53 -12.81
N LYS A 10 -2.79 -4.34 -13.20
CA LYS A 10 -1.67 -4.27 -12.24
C LYS A 10 -1.73 -3.02 -11.36
N ILE A 11 -2.11 -1.86 -11.92
CA ILE A 11 -2.35 -0.63 -11.14
C ILE A 11 -3.48 -0.86 -10.13
N LYS A 12 -4.61 -1.44 -10.57
CA LYS A 12 -5.76 -1.73 -9.71
C LYS A 12 -5.36 -2.65 -8.55
N HIS A 13 -4.65 -3.74 -8.86
CA HIS A 13 -4.19 -4.69 -7.87
C HIS A 13 -3.24 -4.06 -6.84
N LEU A 14 -2.22 -3.32 -7.29
CA LEU A 14 -1.27 -2.68 -6.37
C LEU A 14 -1.91 -1.59 -5.52
N THR A 15 -2.84 -0.81 -6.07
CA THR A 15 -3.62 0.18 -5.31
C THR A 15 -4.51 -0.50 -4.26
N GLY A 16 -5.09 -1.65 -4.59
CA GLY A 16 -5.86 -2.46 -3.64
C GLY A 16 -5.02 -2.91 -2.45
N ILE A 17 -3.84 -3.49 -2.72
CA ILE A 17 -2.89 -3.89 -1.67
C ILE A 17 -2.46 -2.69 -0.83
N GLU A 18 -2.19 -1.53 -1.44
CA GLU A 18 -1.87 -0.30 -0.71
C GLU A 18 -2.99 0.08 0.27
N GLY A 19 -4.25 0.03 -0.17
CA GLY A 19 -5.43 0.31 0.66
C GLY A 19 -5.57 -0.64 1.84
N GLU A 20 -5.33 -1.93 1.64
CA GLU A 20 -5.30 -2.93 2.72
C GLU A 20 -4.21 -2.61 3.75
N TYR A 21 -3.00 -2.27 3.29
CA TYR A 21 -1.90 -1.93 4.19
C TYR A 21 -2.17 -0.66 4.98
N ARG A 22 -2.78 0.37 4.36
CA ARG A 22 -3.23 1.58 5.06
C ARG A 22 -4.28 1.28 6.12
N THR A 23 -5.21 0.36 5.82
CA THR A 23 -6.23 -0.08 6.78
C THR A 23 -5.61 -0.77 7.99
N ILE A 24 -4.60 -1.63 7.77
CA ILE A 24 -3.86 -2.29 8.85
C ILE A 24 -3.11 -1.27 9.71
N ILE A 25 -2.46 -0.27 9.09
CA ILE A 25 -1.79 0.82 9.81
C ILE A 25 -2.80 1.58 10.69
N LYS A 26 -3.95 1.96 10.12
CA LYS A 26 -4.99 2.68 10.87
C LYS A 26 -5.47 1.89 12.09
N ARG A 27 -5.73 0.59 11.93
CA ARG A 27 -6.11 -0.30 13.05
C ARG A 27 -5.00 -0.40 14.09
N ALA A 28 -3.74 -0.57 13.68
CA ALA A 28 -2.62 -0.61 14.62
C ALA A 28 -2.44 0.71 15.38
N GLN A 29 -2.69 1.86 14.74
CA GLN A 29 -2.68 3.17 15.40
C GLN A 29 -3.85 3.33 16.39
N GLU A 30 -5.03 2.80 16.07
CA GLU A 30 -6.17 2.74 17.01
C GLU A 30 -5.86 1.83 18.20
N ASP A 31 -5.22 0.68 17.96
CA ASP A 31 -4.82 -0.25 19.02
C ASP A 31 -3.77 0.38 19.96
N ILE A 32 -2.83 1.20 19.46
CA ILE A 32 -1.91 1.96 20.32
C ILE A 32 -2.66 2.88 21.29
N ARG A 33 -3.76 3.50 20.83
CA ARG A 33 -4.57 4.39 21.67
C ARG A 33 -5.37 3.63 22.72
N ARG A 34 -5.78 2.39 22.42
CA ARG A 34 -6.60 1.54 23.30
C ARG A 34 -5.76 0.74 24.30
N ASP A 35 -4.58 0.28 23.90
CA ASP A 35 -3.67 -0.56 24.68
C ASP A 35 -2.24 -0.01 24.59
N PRO A 36 -1.90 0.99 25.43
CA PRO A 36 -0.58 1.60 25.43
C PRO A 36 0.51 0.64 25.93
N ASP A 37 0.18 -0.37 26.73
CA ASP A 37 1.16 -1.35 27.24
C ASP A 37 1.76 -2.17 26.09
N ARG A 38 0.98 -2.38 25.02
CA ARG A 38 1.43 -3.05 23.80
C ARG A 38 1.88 -2.10 22.69
N ARG A 39 2.07 -0.81 22.97
CA ARG A 39 2.47 0.21 21.99
C ARG A 39 3.62 -0.22 21.07
N LYS A 40 4.73 -0.73 21.64
CA LYS A 40 5.90 -1.17 20.85
C LYS A 40 5.55 -2.28 19.84
N LYS A 41 4.60 -3.17 20.16
CA LYS A 41 4.14 -4.22 19.25
C LYS A 41 3.43 -3.61 18.05
N TYR A 42 2.52 -2.67 18.30
CA TYR A 42 1.75 -2.01 17.25
C TYR A 42 2.58 -1.03 16.42
N GLU A 43 3.56 -0.34 17.02
CA GLU A 43 4.53 0.49 16.27
C GLU A 43 5.35 -0.34 15.27
N ARG A 44 5.74 -1.57 15.63
CA ARG A 44 6.39 -2.50 14.68
C ARG A 44 5.46 -2.88 13.53
N VAL A 45 4.16 -3.05 13.81
CA VAL A 45 3.15 -3.30 12.76
C VAL A 45 3.07 -2.10 11.82
N VAL A 46 2.92 -0.89 12.36
CA VAL A 46 2.89 0.35 11.57
C VAL A 46 4.12 0.45 10.68
N LYS A 47 5.34 0.39 11.25
CA LYS A 47 6.60 0.48 10.52
C LYS A 47 6.73 -0.61 9.43
N LYS A 48 6.29 -1.83 9.72
CA LYS A 48 6.29 -2.94 8.75
C LYS A 48 5.44 -2.62 7.53
N TYR A 49 4.22 -2.13 7.73
CA TYR A 49 3.30 -1.85 6.63
C TYR A 49 3.62 -0.54 5.90
N GLU A 50 4.15 0.47 6.57
CA GLU A 50 4.72 1.66 5.93
C GLU A 50 5.87 1.29 5.00
N GLY A 51 6.77 0.41 5.45
CA GLY A 51 7.86 -0.13 4.62
C GLY A 51 7.39 -0.98 3.45
N LYS A 52 6.18 -1.56 3.51
CA LYS A 52 5.57 -2.23 2.35
C LYS A 52 4.97 -1.22 1.36
N ILE A 53 4.29 -0.19 1.87
CA ILE A 53 3.72 0.89 1.05
C ILE A 53 4.84 1.62 0.29
N SER A 54 5.96 1.93 0.93
CA SER A 54 7.10 2.60 0.28
C SER A 54 7.67 1.82 -0.91
N LYS A 55 7.54 0.49 -0.93
CA LYS A 55 7.93 -0.37 -2.05
C LYS A 55 6.87 -0.47 -3.15
N ILE A 56 5.59 -0.20 -2.85
CA ILE A 56 4.47 -0.27 -3.80
C ILE A 56 4.33 1.04 -4.57
N LEU A 57 4.43 2.19 -3.89
CA LEU A 57 4.28 3.52 -4.50
C LEU A 57 5.12 3.73 -5.76
N PRO A 58 6.45 3.43 -5.80
CA PRO A 58 7.24 3.61 -7.02
C PRO A 58 6.80 2.68 -8.16
N LYS A 59 6.29 1.48 -7.85
CA LYS A 59 5.77 0.54 -8.86
C LYS A 59 4.49 1.06 -9.49
N VAL A 60 3.57 1.59 -8.67
CA VAL A 60 2.33 2.21 -9.15
C VAL A 60 2.64 3.44 -10.00
N ARG A 61 3.56 4.30 -9.55
CA ARG A 61 4.01 5.48 -10.31
C ARG A 61 4.55 5.08 -11.68
N ARG A 62 5.50 4.13 -11.74
CA ARG A 62 6.07 3.64 -13.01
C ARG A 62 4.98 3.09 -13.95
N LEU A 63 4.01 2.34 -13.43
CA LEU A 63 2.91 1.80 -14.25
C LEU A 63 2.00 2.91 -14.79
N ARG A 64 1.73 3.96 -14.00
CA ARG A 64 0.96 5.13 -14.45
C ARG A 64 1.69 5.90 -15.55
N GLU A 65 3.01 6.07 -15.42
CA GLU A 65 3.84 6.68 -16.47
C GLU A 65 3.82 5.86 -17.76
N LEU A 66 3.92 4.53 -17.66
CA LEU A 66 3.79 3.63 -18.82
C LEU A 66 2.41 3.70 -19.47
N ARG A 67 1.34 3.83 -18.68
CA ARG A 67 -0.01 4.01 -19.20
C ARG A 67 -0.13 5.32 -19.98
N ALA A 68 0.40 6.41 -19.43
CA ALA A 68 0.32 7.74 -20.04
C ALA A 68 1.07 7.84 -21.37
N ARG A 69 2.22 7.16 -21.50
CA ARG A 69 3.00 7.11 -22.77
C ARG A 69 2.34 6.30 -23.88
N ARG A 70 1.29 5.53 -23.56
CA ARG A 70 0.57 4.63 -24.47
C ARG A 70 -0.87 5.06 -24.72
N ALA A 71 -1.30 6.14 -24.07
CA ALA A 71 -2.56 6.83 -24.32
C ALA A 71 -2.31 7.90 -25.37
#